data_AF-A0A7C6KZT7-F1
#
_entry.id   AF-A0A7C6KZT7-F1
#
_cell.length_a   1.000
_cell.length_b   1.000
_cell.length_c   1.000
_cell.angle_alpha   90.00
_cell.angle_beta   90.00
_cell.angle_gamma   90.00
#
_symmetry.space_group_name_H-M   'P 1'
#
loop_
_entity.id
_entity.type
_entity.pdbx_description
1 polymer ?
#
loop_
_entity_poly.entity_id
_entity_poly.type
_entity_poly.pdbx_seq_one_letter_code
_entity_poly.pdbx_strand_id
1 'polypeptide(L)'
;MDMDEFNRWFNQAIHTFKSAYRDYKDGDYSWSCFKAQQAAEYAVKALLRAFGISIVGHSLVKLANDLDNAGINKPDDYNKWARKLDRDYIQPRYPDAYPSGSPYEYYDEDDAKISLEYAQNILNYVEEYINECGNDNKGAEKE
;
A
#
# COMPACT_ATOMS: atom_id res chain seq x y z
N MET A 1 -11.30 18.08 -1.25
CA MET A 1 -10.44 16.91 -1.53
C MET A 1 -9.56 17.23 -2.71
N ASP A 2 -8.25 17.07 -2.58
CA ASP A 2 -7.26 17.34 -3.63
C ASP A 2 -7.08 16.08 -4.51
N MET A 3 -7.83 16.03 -5.61
CA MET A 3 -7.82 14.87 -6.53
C MET A 3 -6.56 14.82 -7.39
N ASP A 4 -5.89 15.94 -7.64
CA ASP A 4 -4.66 15.96 -8.43
C ASP A 4 -3.51 15.35 -7.63
N GLU A 5 -3.38 15.71 -6.35
CA GLU A 5 -2.40 15.08 -5.45
C GLU A 5 -2.73 13.61 -5.20
N PHE A 6 -4.02 13.26 -5.03
CA PHE A 6 -4.44 11.85 -4.98
C PHE A 6 -3.94 11.08 -6.21
N ASN A 7 -4.28 11.54 -7.41
CA ASN A 7 -3.96 10.86 -8.67
C ASN A 7 -2.45 10.73 -8.86
N ARG A 8 -1.66 11.76 -8.50
CA ARG A 8 -0.20 11.74 -8.61
C ARG A 8 0.41 10.58 -7.81
N TRP A 9 -0.04 10.40 -6.57
CA TRP A 9 0.45 9.35 -5.68
C TRP A 9 -0.14 7.97 -6.00
N PHE A 10 -1.43 7.91 -6.34
CA PHE A 10 -2.10 6.66 -6.65
C PHE A 10 -1.61 6.06 -7.98
N ASN A 11 -1.34 6.89 -8.99
CA ASN A 11 -0.70 6.42 -10.22
C ASN A 11 0.70 5.83 -9.97
N GLN A 12 1.46 6.42 -9.05
CA GLN A 12 2.74 5.84 -8.62
C GLN A 12 2.52 4.50 -7.92
N ALA A 13 1.51 4.38 -7.07
CA ALA A 13 1.14 3.12 -6.40
C ALA A 13 0.85 2.00 -7.42
N ILE A 14 0.02 2.29 -8.43
CA ILE A 14 -0.33 1.35 -9.51
C ILE A 14 0.90 0.99 -10.36
N HIS A 15 1.76 1.96 -10.69
CA HIS A 15 3.00 1.69 -11.42
C HIS A 15 3.93 0.76 -10.63
N THR A 16 4.12 1.03 -9.33
CA THR A 16 4.93 0.23 -8.43
C THR A 16 4.37 -1.19 -8.29
N PHE A 17 3.05 -1.35 -8.16
CA PHE A 17 2.40 -2.67 -8.09
C PHE A 17 2.64 -3.49 -9.37
N LYS A 18 2.48 -2.87 -10.54
CA LYS A 18 2.81 -3.52 -11.83
C LYS A 18 4.28 -3.94 -11.91
N SER A 19 5.18 -3.20 -11.27
CA SER A 19 6.60 -3.55 -11.15
C SER A 19 6.81 -4.74 -10.21
N ALA A 20 6.18 -4.75 -9.03
CA ALA A 20 6.19 -5.88 -8.12
C ALA A 20 5.71 -7.18 -8.80
N TYR A 21 4.64 -7.08 -9.58
CA TYR A 21 4.10 -8.23 -10.30
C TYR A 21 5.03 -8.77 -11.39
N ARG A 22 5.88 -7.92 -12.00
CA ARG A 22 6.93 -8.39 -12.92
C ARG A 22 8.03 -9.14 -12.18
N ASP A 23 8.52 -8.58 -11.08
CA ASP A 23 9.52 -9.24 -10.24
C ASP A 23 9.03 -10.63 -9.78
N TYR A 24 7.76 -10.75 -9.38
CA TYR A 24 7.15 -12.04 -9.03
C TYR A 24 7.22 -13.05 -10.17
N LYS A 25 6.89 -12.64 -11.40
CA LYS A 25 6.96 -13.54 -12.57
C LYS A 25 8.39 -13.95 -12.92
N ASP A 26 9.34 -13.07 -12.67
CA ASP A 26 10.76 -13.30 -12.98
C ASP A 26 11.49 -14.06 -11.85
N GLY A 27 10.81 -14.36 -10.74
CA GLY A 27 11.36 -15.09 -9.60
C GLY A 27 12.10 -14.21 -8.59
N ASP A 28 12.05 -12.89 -8.75
CA ASP A 28 12.65 -11.90 -7.84
C ASP A 28 11.72 -11.62 -6.64
N TYR A 29 11.45 -12.66 -5.85
CA TYR A 29 10.41 -12.63 -4.82
C TYR A 29 10.63 -11.58 -3.73
N SER A 30 11.87 -11.37 -3.28
CA SER A 30 12.19 -10.33 -2.30
C SER A 30 11.90 -8.93 -2.82
N TRP A 31 12.22 -8.66 -4.09
CA TRP A 31 11.90 -7.38 -4.73
C TRP A 31 10.40 -7.21 -4.94
N SER A 32 9.70 -8.28 -5.31
CA SER A 32 8.24 -8.28 -5.39
C SER A 32 7.60 -7.90 -4.05
N CYS A 33 8.00 -8.55 -2.94
CA CYS A 33 7.51 -8.22 -1.60
C CYS A 33 7.77 -6.76 -1.22
N PHE A 34 8.99 -6.27 -1.43
CA PHE A 34 9.34 -4.88 -1.14
C PHE A 34 8.49 -3.89 -1.94
N LYS A 35 8.37 -4.11 -3.26
CA LYS A 35 7.58 -3.22 -4.13
C LYS A 35 6.09 -3.32 -3.83
N ALA A 36 5.58 -4.47 -3.39
CA ALA A 36 4.20 -4.62 -2.94
C ALA A 36 3.91 -3.75 -1.71
N GLN A 37 4.82 -3.74 -0.72
CA GLN A 37 4.71 -2.83 0.43
C GLN A 37 4.74 -1.36 -0.01
N GLN A 38 5.66 -0.98 -0.91
CA GLN A 38 5.75 0.40 -1.42
C GLN A 38 4.50 0.82 -2.19
N ALA A 39 3.90 -0.08 -2.98
CA ALA A 39 2.65 0.19 -3.69
C ALA A 39 1.52 0.50 -2.71
N ALA A 40 1.34 -0.33 -1.67
CA ALA A 40 0.36 -0.08 -0.63
C ALA A 40 0.64 1.25 0.11
N GLU A 41 1.90 1.55 0.42
CA GLU A 41 2.28 2.79 1.10
C GLU A 41 1.89 4.02 0.27
N TYR A 42 2.19 4.02 -1.03
CA TYR A 42 1.81 5.11 -1.92
C TYR A 42 0.30 5.28 -2.04
N ALA A 43 -0.47 4.19 -2.09
CA ALA A 43 -1.92 4.24 -2.17
C ALA A 43 -2.54 4.91 -0.93
N VAL A 44 -2.10 4.50 0.26
CA VAL A 44 -2.63 5.06 1.51
C VAL A 44 -2.20 6.51 1.68
N LYS A 45 -0.97 6.85 1.27
CA LYS A 45 -0.51 8.25 1.26
C LYS A 45 -1.30 9.10 0.26
N ALA A 46 -1.67 8.57 -0.90
CA ALA A 46 -2.55 9.26 -1.85
C ALA A 46 -3.86 9.67 -1.15
N LEU A 47 -4.49 8.73 -0.45
CA LEU A 47 -5.75 8.98 0.24
C LEU A 47 -5.61 10.08 1.30
N LEU A 48 -4.69 9.92 2.25
CA LEU A 48 -4.46 10.90 3.32
C LEU A 48 -4.08 12.29 2.78
N ARG A 49 -3.27 12.36 1.73
CA ARG A 49 -2.89 13.62 1.08
C ARG A 49 -4.08 14.30 0.40
N ALA A 50 -4.99 13.54 -0.21
CA ALA A 50 -6.22 14.08 -0.78
C ALA A 50 -7.08 14.83 0.26
N PHE A 51 -7.00 14.41 1.53
CA PHE A 51 -7.65 15.05 2.68
C PHE A 51 -6.78 16.12 3.37
N GLY A 52 -5.63 16.48 2.80
CA GLY A 52 -4.73 17.51 3.35
C GLY A 52 -3.95 17.07 4.59
N ILE A 53 -3.89 15.76 4.87
CA ILE A 53 -3.20 15.23 6.03
C ILE A 53 -1.71 15.08 5.69
N SER A 54 -0.86 15.76 6.47
CA SER A 54 0.59 15.65 6.35
C SER A 54 1.08 14.37 7.03
N ILE A 55 1.89 13.60 6.32
CA ILE A 55 2.25 12.23 6.71
C ILE A 55 3.76 12.02 6.60
N VAL A 56 4.33 11.35 7.60
CA VAL A 56 5.76 11.03 7.71
C VAL A 56 5.95 9.57 8.08
N GLY A 57 6.85 8.88 7.37
CA GLY A 57 7.22 7.48 7.61
C GLY A 57 6.72 6.52 6.54
N HIS A 58 6.98 5.23 6.77
CA HIS A 58 6.75 4.13 5.81
C HIS A 58 5.86 3.01 6.37
N SER A 59 5.53 3.05 7.67
CA SER A 59 4.70 2.02 8.30
C SER A 59 3.24 2.17 7.90
N LEU A 60 2.71 1.16 7.22
CA LEU A 60 1.30 1.02 6.89
C LEU A 60 0.44 0.92 8.14
N VAL A 61 0.94 0.34 9.24
CA VAL A 61 0.22 0.33 10.51
C VAL A 61 0.06 1.74 11.07
N LYS A 62 1.11 2.57 10.99
CA LYS A 62 1.00 3.99 11.39
C LYS A 62 0.01 4.73 10.48
N LEU A 63 0.12 4.53 9.17
CA LEU A 63 -0.81 5.13 8.21
C LEU A 63 -2.26 4.65 8.44
N ALA A 64 -2.48 3.42 8.90
CA ALA A 64 -3.79 2.89 9.28
C ALA A 64 -4.41 3.70 10.43
N ASN A 65 -3.60 4.03 11.44
CA ASN A 65 -4.04 4.88 12.55
C ASN A 65 -4.31 6.31 12.09
N ASP A 66 -3.51 6.83 11.14
CA ASP A 66 -3.77 8.15 10.55
C ASP A 66 -5.12 8.17 9.79
N LEU A 67 -5.49 7.08 9.12
CA LEU A 67 -6.84 6.91 8.54
C LEU A 67 -7.94 6.88 9.62
N ASP A 68 -7.73 6.17 10.73
CA ASP A 68 -8.71 6.16 11.85
C ASP A 68 -8.91 7.56 12.43
N ASN A 69 -7.82 8.29 12.65
CA ASN A 69 -7.85 9.65 13.18
C ASN A 69 -8.55 10.63 12.23
N ALA A 70 -8.54 10.34 10.92
CA ALA A 70 -9.25 11.09 9.90
C ALA A 70 -10.74 10.70 9.77
N GLY A 71 -11.23 9.72 10.54
CA GLY A 71 -12.58 9.20 10.42
C GLY A 71 -12.81 8.35 9.16
N ILE A 72 -11.74 7.85 8.54
CA ILE A 72 -11.80 7.03 7.34
C ILE A 72 -11.91 5.56 7.75
N ASN A 73 -13.11 4.99 7.53
CA ASN A 73 -13.38 3.58 7.81
C ASN A 73 -12.55 2.67 6.91
N LYS A 74 -12.10 1.54 7.48
CA LYS A 74 -11.29 0.53 6.80
C LYS A 74 -11.97 -0.84 6.87
N PRO A 75 -11.68 -1.75 5.93
CA PRO A 75 -12.06 -3.15 6.04
C PRO A 75 -11.47 -3.79 7.31
N ASP A 76 -12.17 -4.76 7.90
CA ASP A 76 -11.74 -5.47 9.12
C ASP A 76 -10.34 -6.09 8.96
N ASP A 77 -10.04 -6.61 7.77
CA ASP A 77 -8.76 -7.26 7.45
C ASP A 77 -7.61 -6.28 7.19
N TYR A 78 -7.86 -4.97 7.11
CA TYR A 78 -6.84 -3.99 6.73
C TYR A 78 -5.59 -4.06 7.62
N ASN A 79 -5.80 -4.17 8.94
CA ASN A 79 -4.70 -4.22 9.89
C ASN A 79 -3.84 -5.49 9.76
N LYS A 80 -4.43 -6.59 9.25
CA LYS A 80 -3.69 -7.82 8.94
C LYS A 80 -2.78 -7.60 7.73
N TRP A 81 -3.30 -6.99 6.66
CA TRP A 81 -2.54 -6.65 5.46
C TRP A 81 -1.36 -5.73 5.78
N ALA A 82 -1.62 -4.63 6.49
CA ALA A 82 -0.62 -3.64 6.88
C ALA A 82 0.54 -4.25 7.67
N ARG A 83 0.26 -5.11 8.67
CA ARG A 83 1.31 -5.76 9.48
C ARG A 83 2.17 -6.75 8.71
N LYS A 84 1.61 -7.47 7.73
CA LYS A 84 2.42 -8.33 6.86
C LYS A 84 3.33 -7.48 5.98
N LEU A 85 2.78 -6.49 5.29
CA LEU A 85 3.53 -5.64 4.38
C LEU A 85 4.62 -4.83 5.10
N ASP A 86 4.39 -4.34 6.32
CA ASP A 86 5.42 -3.60 7.08
C ASP A 86 6.70 -4.43 7.33
N ARG A 87 6.59 -5.76 7.39
CA ARG A 87 7.78 -6.64 7.50
C ARG A 87 8.60 -6.66 6.21
N ASP A 88 7.94 -6.47 5.06
CA ASP A 88 8.56 -6.44 3.74
C ASP A 88 9.19 -5.07 3.41
N TYR A 89 9.15 -4.09 4.32
CA TYR A 89 9.77 -2.77 4.09
C TYR A 89 11.30 -2.82 4.17
N ILE A 90 11.88 -3.49 5.18
CA ILE A 90 13.33 -3.52 5.44
C ILE A 90 13.92 -4.88 5.09
N GLN A 91 13.28 -5.97 5.53
CA GLN A 91 13.85 -7.32 5.49
C GLN A 91 14.30 -7.75 4.08
N PRO A 92 13.57 -7.49 2.98
CA PRO A 92 13.99 -7.96 1.66
C PRO A 92 15.28 -7.32 1.12
N ARG A 93 15.81 -6.27 1.75
CA ARG A 93 16.90 -5.44 1.21
C ARG A 93 18.18 -5.44 2.03
N TYR A 94 18.10 -5.70 3.34
CA TYR A 94 19.23 -5.51 4.25
C TYR A 94 19.70 -6.86 4.80
N PRO A 95 20.93 -7.31 4.47
CA PRO A 95 21.49 -8.56 5.01
C PRO A 95 21.53 -8.60 6.54
N ASP A 96 21.70 -7.44 7.20
CA ASP A 96 21.70 -7.32 8.66
C ASP A 96 20.36 -7.73 9.31
N ALA A 97 19.29 -7.88 8.52
CA ALA A 97 18.01 -8.41 8.99
C ALA A 97 18.03 -9.93 9.24
N TYR A 98 19.08 -10.63 8.76
CA TYR A 98 19.21 -12.08 8.85
C TYR A 98 20.54 -12.48 9.50
N PRO A 99 20.59 -13.60 10.25
CA PRO A 99 21.81 -14.06 10.90
C PRO A 99 22.89 -14.57 9.93
N SER A 100 22.53 -14.83 8.67
CA SER A 100 23.41 -15.35 7.62
C SER A 100 22.77 -15.17 6.23
N GLY A 101 23.53 -15.39 5.16
CA GLY A 101 23.00 -15.38 3.79
C GLY A 101 22.60 -13.99 3.29
N SER A 102 21.96 -13.97 2.13
CA SER A 102 21.44 -12.78 1.47
C SER A 102 19.91 -12.73 1.60
N PRO A 103 19.29 -11.55 1.78
CA PRO A 103 17.84 -11.43 1.97
C PRO A 103 16.98 -12.16 0.94
N TYR A 104 17.39 -12.18 -0.33
CA TYR A 104 16.62 -12.83 -1.40
C TYR A 104 16.47 -14.35 -1.21
N GLU A 105 17.37 -14.99 -0.46
CA GLU A 105 17.32 -16.43 -0.19
C GLU A 105 16.21 -16.82 0.82
N TYR A 106 15.65 -15.83 1.52
CA TYR A 106 14.62 -16.00 2.54
C TYR A 106 13.20 -15.75 2.05
N TYR A 107 13.03 -15.39 0.77
CA TYR A 107 11.74 -15.11 0.16
C TYR A 107 11.43 -16.13 -0.93
N ASP A 108 10.23 -16.70 -0.87
CA ASP A 108 9.74 -17.63 -1.88
C ASP A 108 8.52 -17.10 -2.65
N GLU A 109 7.99 -17.95 -3.53
CA GLU A 109 6.83 -17.62 -4.34
C GLU A 109 5.60 -17.30 -3.49
N ASP A 110 5.37 -18.04 -2.41
CA ASP A 110 4.20 -17.88 -1.54
C ASP A 110 4.27 -16.58 -0.76
N ASP A 111 5.46 -16.18 -0.29
CA ASP A 111 5.70 -14.88 0.33
C ASP A 111 5.33 -13.73 -0.62
N ALA A 112 5.85 -13.77 -1.85
CA ALA A 112 5.59 -12.75 -2.86
C ALA A 112 4.11 -12.70 -3.26
N LYS A 113 3.48 -13.86 -3.42
CA LYS A 113 2.06 -13.96 -3.74
C LYS A 113 1.18 -13.34 -2.66
N ILE A 114 1.44 -13.62 -1.39
CA ILE A 114 0.70 -13.04 -0.26
C ILE A 114 0.91 -11.52 -0.19
N SER A 115 2.14 -11.05 -0.37
CA SER A 115 2.42 -9.60 -0.36
C SER A 115 1.71 -8.88 -1.51
N LEU A 116 1.68 -9.46 -2.71
CA LEU A 116 0.93 -8.92 -3.85
C LEU A 116 -0.57 -8.90 -3.59
N GLU A 117 -1.15 -9.97 -3.05
CA GLU A 117 -2.57 -10.03 -2.70
C GLU A 117 -2.95 -8.91 -1.72
N TYR A 118 -2.16 -8.73 -0.66
CA TYR A 118 -2.44 -7.73 0.35
C TYR A 118 -2.25 -6.30 -0.15
N ALA A 119 -1.24 -6.06 -1.00
CA ALA A 119 -1.07 -4.77 -1.65
C ALA A 119 -2.24 -4.45 -2.59
N GLN A 120 -2.71 -5.44 -3.35
CA GLN A 120 -3.88 -5.28 -4.22
C GLN A 120 -5.15 -4.96 -3.41
N ASN A 121 -5.37 -5.62 -2.28
CA ASN A 121 -6.52 -5.35 -1.42
C ASN A 121 -6.51 -3.91 -0.88
N ILE A 122 -5.33 -3.39 -0.49
CA ILE A 122 -5.19 -1.99 -0.04
C ILE A 122 -5.41 -1.02 -1.21
N LEU A 123 -4.89 -1.32 -2.40
CA LEU A 123 -5.10 -0.50 -3.61
C LEU A 123 -6.59 -0.39 -3.95
N ASN A 124 -7.30 -1.52 -3.97
CA ASN A 124 -8.73 -1.57 -4.24
C ASN A 124 -9.52 -0.78 -3.21
N TYR A 125 -9.22 -0.98 -1.92
CA TYR A 125 -9.87 -0.22 -0.85
C TYR A 125 -9.70 1.30 -1.03
N VAL A 126 -8.50 1.77 -1.35
CA VAL A 126 -8.24 3.20 -1.57
C VAL A 126 -9.02 3.74 -2.78
N GLU A 127 -9.06 2.99 -3.88
CA GLU A 127 -9.80 3.35 -5.08
C GLU A 127 -11.31 3.36 -4.86
N GLU A 128 -11.85 2.37 -4.14
CA GLU A 128 -13.26 2.29 -3.79
C GLU A 128 -13.66 3.47 -2.89
N TYR A 129 -12.90 3.73 -1.83
CA TYR A 129 -13.18 4.81 -0.88
C TYR A 129 -13.21 6.19 -1.56
N ILE A 130 -12.23 6.49 -2.42
CA ILE A 130 -12.18 7.80 -3.10
C ILE A 130 -13.35 7.97 -4.08
N ASN A 131 -13.77 6.88 -4.74
CA ASN A 131 -14.88 6.88 -5.68
C ASN A 131 -16.23 7.08 -4.97
N GLU A 132 -16.43 6.46 -3.81
CA GLU A 132 -17.61 6.66 -2.97
C GLU A 132 -17.72 8.12 -2.53
N CYS A 133 -16.64 8.69 -2.01
CA CYS A 133 -16.56 10.11 -1.63
C CYS A 133 -16.84 11.06 -2.82
N GLY A 134 -16.40 10.69 -4.03
CA GLY A 134 -16.68 11.46 -5.25
C GLY A 134 -18.15 11.42 -5.70
N ASN A 135 -18.87 10.34 -5.40
CA ASN A 135 -20.28 10.18 -5.74
C ASN A 135 -21.21 10.90 -4.75
N ASP A 136 -20.88 10.89 -3.45
CA ASP A 136 -21.64 11.60 -2.42
C ASP A 136 -21.67 13.11 -2.66
N ASN A 137 -20.55 13.68 -3.14
CA ASN A 137 -20.48 15.11 -3.48
C ASN A 137 -21.33 15.50 -4.70
N LYS A 138 -21.58 14.58 -5.65
CA LYS A 138 -22.46 14.82 -6.82
C LYS A 138 -23.95 14.71 -6.49
N GLY A 139 -24.31 14.05 -5.38
CA GLY A 139 -25.67 13.97 -4.88
C GLY A 139 -26.13 15.26 -4.17
N ALA A 140 -25.21 15.94 -3.47
CA ALA A 140 -25.50 17.16 -2.70
C ALA A 140 -25.64 18.43 -3.55
N GLU A 141 -25.17 18.45 -4.80
CA GLU A 141 -25.32 19.59 -5.73
C GLU A 141 -26.62 19.56 -6.55
N LYS A 142 -27.54 18.64 -6.26
CA LYS A 142 -28.82 18.45 -6.98
C LYS A 142 -30.08 18.82 -6.21
N GLU A 143 -29.97 19.40 -5.02
CA GLU A 143 -31.10 19.99 -4.26
C GLU A 143 -30.97 21.51 -4.18
#